data_AF-A0A816U9N5-F1
#
_entry.id   AF-A0A816U9N5-F1
#
_cell.length_a   1.000
_cell.length_b   1.000
_cell.length_c   1.000
_cell.angle_alpha   90.00
_cell.angle_beta   90.00
_cell.angle_gamma   90.00
#
_symmetry.space_group_name_H-M   'P 1'
#
loop_
_entity.id
_entity.type
_entity.pdbx_description
1 polymer ?
#
loop_
_entity_poly.entity_id
_entity_poly.type
_entity_poly.pdbx_seq_one_letter_code
_entity_poly.pdbx_strand_id
1 'polypeptide(L)'
;MLDEKYRVKVADFGTSRSVTVDHTHLTTVVSGTAGYVDPQYFQSSQFTDKSDVYNFGVVLVELITREKPILLMRSEMTAIRSKSWQQHNLQGGV
;
A
#
# COMPACT_ATOMS: atom_id res chain seq x y z
N MET A 1 1.95 -2.98 18.05
CA MET A 1 1.86 -3.97 19.16
C MET A 1 0.60 -3.72 19.97
N LEU A 2 0.09 -4.74 20.68
CA LEU A 2 -0.99 -4.59 21.65
C LEU A 2 -0.42 -4.65 23.06
N ASP A 3 -0.93 -3.83 23.98
CA ASP A 3 -0.61 -3.98 25.40
C ASP A 3 -1.55 -4.97 26.12
N GLU A 4 -1.33 -5.19 27.41
CA GLU A 4 -2.13 -6.11 28.26
C GLU A 4 -3.63 -5.77 28.29
N LYS A 5 -4.00 -4.55 27.90
CA LYS A 5 -5.39 -4.08 27.83
C LYS A 5 -5.92 -4.06 26.40
N TYR A 6 -5.26 -4.77 25.49
CA TYR A 6 -5.59 -4.82 24.06
C TYR A 6 -5.58 -3.46 23.35
N ARG A 7 -4.83 -2.47 23.86
CA ARG A 7 -4.71 -1.16 23.20
C ARG A 7 -3.62 -1.20 22.15
N VAL A 8 -3.94 -0.67 20.97
CA VAL A 8 -3.00 -0.55 19.86
C VAL A 8 -1.93 0.49 20.18
N LYS A 9 -0.66 0.09 20.01
CA LYS A 9 0.53 0.94 20.09
C LYS A 9 1.29 0.85 18.77
N VAL A 10 1.65 2.00 18.21
CA VAL A 10 2.60 2.08 17.09
C VAL A 10 3.99 1.73 17.62
N ALA A 11 4.73 0.91 16.89
CA ALA A 11 6.07 0.44 17.24
C ALA A 11 6.89 0.34 15.94
N ASP A 12 8.18 0.06 16.09
CA ASP A 12 9.15 -0.02 14.99
C ASP A 12 9.31 1.31 14.22
N PHE A 13 10.00 2.25 14.86
CA PHE A 13 10.33 3.55 14.28
C PHE A 13 11.64 3.52 13.47
N GLY A 14 12.17 2.33 13.14
CA GLY A 14 13.47 2.18 12.47
C GLY A 14 13.53 2.81 11.08
N THR A 15 12.39 2.99 10.44
CA THR A 15 12.24 3.64 9.13
C THR A 15 11.59 5.03 9.22
N SER A 16 11.24 5.50 10.42
CA SER A 16 10.58 6.79 10.61
C SER A 16 11.48 7.94 10.19
N ARG A 17 10.87 9.00 9.68
CA ARG A 17 11.58 10.18 9.17
C ARG A 17 11.07 11.44 9.86
N SER A 18 12.01 12.32 10.22
CA SER A 18 11.68 13.67 10.67
C SER A 18 11.55 14.56 9.44
N VAL A 19 10.43 15.26 9.33
CA VAL A 19 10.13 16.20 8.23
C VAL A 19 9.94 17.58 8.85
N THR A 20 10.54 18.62 8.27
CA THR A 20 10.22 19.99 8.70
C THR A 20 8.87 20.41 8.14
N VAL A 21 8.18 21.34 8.79
CA VAL A 21 6.82 21.78 8.42
C VAL A 21 6.73 22.25 6.95
N ASP A 22 7.84 22.73 6.40
CA ASP A 22 7.89 23.30 5.04
C ASP A 22 8.07 22.25 3.92
N HIS A 23 8.36 20.99 4.24
CA HIS A 23 8.54 19.93 3.25
C HIS A 23 7.28 19.08 3.13
N THR A 24 6.71 19.02 1.92
CA THR A 24 5.51 18.22 1.62
C THR A 24 5.82 16.76 1.29
N HIS A 25 7.08 16.44 0.99
CA HIS A 25 7.53 15.10 0.63
C HIS A 25 9.00 14.87 0.98
N LEU A 26 9.38 13.59 1.06
CA LEU A 26 10.75 13.12 1.19
C LEU A 26 11.12 12.23 0.01
N THR A 27 12.14 12.62 -0.75
CA THR A 27 12.70 11.77 -1.81
C THR A 27 13.63 10.74 -1.18
N THR A 28 13.28 9.47 -1.26
CA THR A 28 14.05 8.36 -0.68
C THR A 28 13.96 7.12 -1.56
N VAL A 29 14.93 6.21 -1.44
CA VAL A 29 14.77 4.85 -1.95
C VAL A 29 13.49 4.26 -1.37
N VAL A 30 12.68 3.64 -2.23
CA VAL A 30 11.42 3.01 -1.85
C VAL A 30 11.68 1.91 -0.82
N SER A 31 11.03 1.99 0.33
CA SER A 31 11.13 1.01 1.40
C SER A 31 9.76 0.74 2.02
N GLY A 32 9.51 -0.51 2.40
CA GLY A 32 8.24 -0.93 2.99
C GLY A 32 7.88 -2.37 2.62
N THR A 33 6.88 -2.92 3.29
CA THR A 33 6.40 -4.29 3.04
C THR A 33 5.44 -4.29 1.84
N ALA A 34 5.70 -5.16 0.87
CA ALA A 34 4.82 -5.35 -0.29
C ALA A 34 3.36 -5.56 0.14
N GLY A 35 2.41 -4.96 -0.58
CA GLY A 35 0.99 -4.94 -0.20
C GLY A 35 0.57 -3.74 0.64
N TYR A 36 1.50 -3.11 1.37
CA TYR A 36 1.24 -1.94 2.23
C TYR A 36 1.84 -0.65 1.68
N VAL A 37 2.73 -0.75 0.67
CA VAL A 37 3.37 0.40 0.05
C VAL A 37 2.36 1.19 -0.78
N ASP A 38 2.32 2.50 -0.54
CA ASP A 38 1.61 3.48 -1.35
C ASP A 38 2.09 3.42 -2.82
N PRO A 39 1.20 3.16 -3.80
CA PRO A 39 1.55 3.10 -5.22
C PRO A 39 2.20 4.39 -5.74
N GLN A 40 1.76 5.56 -5.26
CA GLN A 40 2.30 6.85 -5.67
C GLN A 40 3.72 7.02 -5.14
N TYR A 41 3.97 6.65 -3.87
CA TYR A 41 5.33 6.59 -3.33
C TYR A 41 6.21 5.60 -4.11
N PHE A 42 5.70 4.40 -4.43
CA PHE A 42 6.44 3.40 -5.20
C PHE A 42 6.89 3.93 -6.57
N GLN A 43 6.03 4.67 -7.26
CA GLN A 43 6.33 5.21 -8.59
C GLN A 43 7.24 6.44 -8.55
N SER A 44 6.96 7.37 -7.63
CA SER A 44 7.63 8.67 -7.59
C SER A 44 8.90 8.69 -6.73
N SER A 45 9.08 7.69 -5.86
CA SER A 45 10.06 7.71 -4.77
C SER A 45 9.90 8.89 -3.80
N GLN A 46 8.74 9.55 -3.82
CA GLN A 46 8.39 10.65 -2.91
C GLN A 46 7.47 10.13 -1.81
N PHE A 47 8.01 10.02 -0.60
CA PHE A 47 7.26 9.63 0.58
C PHE A 47 6.56 10.86 1.18
N THR A 48 5.28 10.73 1.53
CA THR A 48 4.48 11.84 2.08
C THR A 48 3.66 11.38 3.29
N ASP A 49 3.00 12.31 3.97
CA ASP A 49 1.99 12.00 4.99
C ASP A 49 0.86 11.11 4.42
N LYS A 50 0.55 11.23 3.13
CA LYS A 50 -0.46 10.40 2.45
C LYS A 50 -0.03 8.95 2.30
N SER A 51 1.27 8.69 2.25
CA SER A 51 1.80 7.33 2.20
C SER A 51 1.53 6.57 3.50
N ASP A 52 1.61 7.26 4.65
CA ASP A 52 1.18 6.71 5.96
C ASP A 52 -0.33 6.54 6.07
N VAL A 53 -1.12 7.46 5.50
CA VAL A 53 -2.59 7.31 5.46
C VAL A 53 -2.98 6.07 4.65
N TYR A 54 -2.35 5.85 3.49
CA TYR A 54 -2.62 4.69 2.65
C TYR A 54 -2.28 3.38 3.36
N ASN A 55 -1.07 3.26 3.92
CA ASN A 55 -0.63 2.03 4.58
C ASN A 55 -1.51 1.67 5.79
N PHE A 56 -2.00 2.67 6.53
CA PHE A 56 -2.92 2.49 7.65
C PHE A 56 -4.30 2.00 7.17
N GLY A 57 -4.79 2.53 6.04
CA GLY A 57 -6.00 2.05 5.39
C GLY A 57 -5.90 0.56 5.02
N VAL A 58 -4.77 0.13 4.48
CA VAL A 58 -4.50 -1.30 4.19
C VAL A 58 -4.55 -2.15 5.46
N VAL A 59 -3.92 -1.69 6.56
CA VAL A 59 -3.98 -2.38 7.86
C VAL A 59 -5.42 -2.53 8.35
N LEU A 60 -6.26 -1.49 8.21
CA LEU A 60 -7.66 -1.57 8.60
C LEU A 60 -8.44 -2.60 7.77
N VAL A 61 -8.22 -2.63 6.44
CA VAL A 61 -8.83 -3.62 5.56
C VAL A 61 -8.38 -5.04 5.93
N GLU A 62 -7.08 -5.25 6.18
CA GLU A 62 -6.56 -6.54 6.65
C GLU A 62 -7.21 -6.97 7.97
N LEU A 63 -7.41 -6.06 8.93
CA LEU A 63 -8.06 -6.37 10.20
C LEU A 63 -9.53 -6.78 10.04
N ILE A 64 -10.27 -6.09 9.17
CA ILE A 64 -11.70 -6.36 8.93
C ILE A 64 -11.89 -7.68 8.17
N THR A 65 -11.10 -7.89 7.12
CA THR A 65 -11.21 -9.06 6.22
C THR A 65 -10.51 -10.30 6.78
N ARG A 66 -9.49 -10.11 7.63
CA ARG A 66 -8.51 -11.11 8.05
C ARG A 66 -7.68 -11.69 6.89
N GLU A 67 -7.67 -11.03 5.73
CA GLU A 67 -6.94 -11.45 4.53
C GLU A 67 -5.66 -10.63 4.34
N LYS A 68 -4.59 -11.29 3.89
CA LYS A 68 -3.30 -10.62 3.66
C LYS A 68 -3.38 -9.67 2.45
N PRO A 69 -2.90 -8.41 2.54
CA PRO A 69 -2.98 -7.44 1.44
C PRO A 69 -2.33 -7.88 0.12
N ILE A 70 -1.24 -8.66 0.18
CA ILE A 70 -0.58 -9.18 -1.02
C ILE A 70 -1.52 -10.11 -1.83
N LEU A 71 -2.38 -10.87 -1.15
CA LEU A 71 -3.32 -11.76 -1.82
C LEU A 71 -4.46 -10.98 -2.48
N LEU A 72 -4.91 -9.89 -1.85
CA LEU A 72 -5.87 -8.94 -2.42
C LEU A 72 -5.31 -8.24 -3.65
N MET A 73 -4.08 -7.70 -3.58
CA MET A 73 -3.43 -7.09 -4.75
C MET A 73 -3.24 -8.09 -5.90
N ARG A 74 -2.88 -9.34 -5.60
CA ARG A 74 -2.72 -10.38 -6.62
C ARG A 74 -4.06 -10.75 -7.27
N SER A 75 -5.15 -10.84 -6.51
CA SER A 75 -6.46 -11.15 -7.06
C SER A 75 -6.99 -10.00 -7.93
N GLU A 76 -6.82 -8.75 -7.51
CA GLU A 76 -7.17 -7.57 -8.31
C GLU A 76 -6.33 -7.46 -9.59
N MET A 77 -5.01 -7.62 -9.51
CA MET A 77 -4.15 -7.64 -10.70
C MET A 77 -4.52 -8.77 -11.67
N THR A 78 -4.88 -9.93 -11.14
CA THR A 78 -5.32 -11.07 -11.96
C THR A 78 -6.66 -10.77 -12.62
N ALA A 79 -7.59 -10.13 -11.90
CA ALA A 79 -8.88 -9.71 -12.42
C ALA A 79 -8.74 -8.60 -13.48
N ILE A 80 -7.88 -7.61 -13.25
CA ILE A 80 -7.57 -6.54 -14.21
C ILE A 80 -6.93 -7.14 -15.46
N ARG A 81 -5.90 -7.97 -15.31
CA ARG A 81 -5.28 -8.68 -16.45
C ARG A 81 -6.31 -9.49 -17.22
N SER A 82 -7.14 -10.28 -16.53
CA SER A 82 -8.19 -11.07 -17.17
C SER A 82 -9.15 -10.19 -17.98
N LYS A 83 -9.63 -9.07 -17.42
CA LYS A 83 -10.48 -8.11 -18.13
C LYS A 83 -9.79 -7.51 -19.36
N SER A 84 -8.51 -7.14 -19.25
CA SER A 84 -7.72 -6.62 -20.37
C SER A 84 -7.54 -7.65 -21.49
N TRP A 85 -7.28 -8.93 -21.16
CA TRP A 85 -7.17 -10.02 -22.13
C TRP A 85 -8.50 -10.30 -22.84
N GLN A 86 -9.62 -10.27 -22.12
CA GLN A 86 -10.95 -10.45 -22.70
C GLN A 86 -11.28 -9.30 -23.67
N GLN A 87 -10.98 -8.05 -23.29
CA GLN A 87 -11.30 -6.90 -24.12
C GLN A 87 -10.47 -6.81 -25.40
N HIS A 88 -9.19 -7.18 -25.34
CA HIS A 88 -8.33 -7.26 -26.53
C HIS A 88 -8.76 -8.37 -27.50
N ASN A 89 -9.19 -9.53 -26.98
CA ASN A 89 -9.65 -10.64 -27.81
C ASN A 89 -11.06 -10.42 -28.41
N LEU A 90 -11.88 -9.54 -27.81
CA LEU A 90 -13.19 -9.15 -28.36
C LEU A 90 -13.08 -8.10 -29.48
N GLN A 91 -11.96 -7.36 -29.58
CA GLN A 91 -11.73 -6.35 -30.63
C GLN A 91 -10.86 -6.87 -31.79
N GLY A 92 -10.22 -8.02 -31.63
CA GLY A 92 -9.28 -8.61 -32.60
C GLY A 92 -9.83 -9.80 -33.40
N GLY A 93 -11.15 -9.92 -33.57
CA GLY A 93 -11.75 -10.99 -34.36
C GLY A 93 -11.47 -10.82 -35.86
N VAL A 94 -10.53 -11.62 -36.38
CA VAL A 94 -10.55 -12.22 -37.73
C VAL A 94 -10.40 -13.72 -37.54
#